data_AF-A0A4Z1IMA0-F1
#
_entry.id   AF-A0A4Z1IMA0-F1
#
_cell.length_a   1.000
_cell.length_b   1.000
_cell.length_c   1.000
_cell.angle_alpha   90.00
_cell.angle_beta   90.00
_cell.angle_gamma   90.00
#
_symmetry.space_group_name_H-M   'P 1'
#
loop_
_entity.id
_entity.type
_entity.pdbx_description
1 polymer ?
#
loop_
_entity_poly.entity_id
_entity_poly.type
_entity_poly.pdbx_seq_one_letter_code
_entity_poly.pdbx_strand_id
1 'polypeptide(L)'
;MAEGRLNVMESRSIPFKLTNWKTFYYRLRAIFDRFKSEYVPEPPPSLLKQGQVVFYDVEERVTNVSYNKEAGLSVTYEGVQTETNEVLHPNLVIAADGAGSVTRNIVFPNLKTQYAGFLTWRGIVPESAVSKEIINFLFDRYIRYHADRYYIVVYLIPGDNGSIKPGERHAILVWYDTCHKDSPEIFL
;
A
#
# COMPACT_ATOMS: atom_id res chain seq x y z
N MET A 1 33.44 19.66 4.68
CA MET A 1 32.32 18.87 5.25
C MET A 1 31.24 19.85 5.63
N ALA A 2 30.11 19.87 4.92
CA ALA A 2 29.00 20.73 5.28
C ALA A 2 28.37 20.17 6.56
N GLU A 3 28.38 20.93 7.64
CA GLU A 3 27.58 20.65 8.83
C GLU A 3 26.10 20.73 8.43
N GLY A 4 25.54 19.58 8.02
CA GLY A 4 24.14 19.45 7.65
C GLY A 4 23.26 19.53 8.90
N ARG A 5 23.13 20.72 9.49
CA ARG A 5 22.05 21.00 10.44
C ARG A 5 20.74 20.91 9.67
N LEU A 6 20.05 19.79 9.81
CA LEU A 6 18.68 19.64 9.35
C LEU A 6 17.84 20.73 10.04
N ASN A 7 17.40 21.72 9.27
CA ASN A 7 16.39 22.68 9.71
C ASN A 7 15.04 21.95 9.80
N VAL A 8 14.86 21.23 10.91
CA VAL A 8 13.62 20.52 11.21
C VAL A 8 12.54 21.57 11.46
N MET A 9 11.72 21.82 10.44
CA MET A 9 10.67 22.84 10.52
C MET A 9 9.46 22.36 11.32
N GLU A 10 9.25 21.04 11.39
CA GLU A 10 8.17 20.46 12.18
C GLU A 10 8.59 19.11 12.78
N SER A 11 8.38 18.98 14.09
CA SER A 11 8.48 17.71 14.81
C SER A 11 7.26 17.59 15.71
N ARG A 12 6.48 16.51 15.55
CA ARG A 12 5.32 16.25 16.41
C ARG A 12 5.54 14.96 17.17
N SER A 13 5.40 15.03 18.49
CA SER A 13 5.36 13.87 19.38
C SER A 13 3.91 13.40 19.51
N ILE A 14 3.43 12.66 18.50
CA ILE A 14 2.14 11.96 18.55
C ILE A 14 2.48 10.48 18.61
N PRO A 15 1.85 9.66 19.47
CA PRO A 15 2.05 8.21 19.45
C PRO A 15 1.66 7.64 18.09
N PHE A 16 2.64 7.48 17.20
CA PHE A 16 2.42 7.01 15.84
C PHE A 16 2.28 5.49 15.85
N LYS A 17 1.02 5.02 15.92
CA LYS A 17 0.70 3.60 15.75
C LYS A 17 0.70 3.28 14.25
N LEU A 18 1.88 3.05 13.70
CA LEU A 18 2.06 2.69 12.31
C LEU A 18 2.11 1.17 12.13
N THR A 19 1.73 0.74 10.94
CA THR A 19 1.88 -0.65 10.50
C THR A 19 2.56 -0.68 9.13
N ASN A 20 2.95 -1.86 8.69
CA ASN A 20 3.41 -2.09 7.33
C ASN A 20 2.36 -2.89 6.54
N TRP A 21 2.40 -2.79 5.22
CA TRP A 21 1.41 -3.42 4.34
C TRP A 21 1.36 -4.94 4.51
N LYS A 22 2.52 -5.58 4.70
CA LYS A 22 2.62 -7.03 4.85
C LYS A 22 1.90 -7.50 6.12
N THR A 23 2.15 -6.85 7.26
CA THR A 23 1.45 -7.09 8.53
C THR A 23 -0.06 -6.89 8.39
N PHE A 24 -0.47 -5.79 7.76
CA PHE A 24 -1.89 -5.49 7.57
C PHE A 24 -2.59 -6.53 6.68
N TYR A 25 -1.98 -6.86 5.54
CA TYR A 25 -2.48 -7.86 4.60
C TYR A 25 -2.68 -9.22 5.27
N TYR A 26 -1.66 -9.74 5.96
CA TYR A 26 -1.76 -11.06 6.59
C TYR A 26 -2.74 -11.09 7.76
N ARG A 27 -2.91 -9.98 8.48
CA ARG A 27 -3.97 -9.87 9.50
C ARG A 27 -5.37 -9.90 8.87
N LEU A 28 -5.57 -9.20 7.76
CA LEU A 28 -6.84 -9.24 7.04
C LEU A 28 -7.15 -10.63 6.49
N ARG A 29 -6.17 -11.30 5.88
CA ARG A 29 -6.32 -12.69 5.43
C ARG A 29 -6.68 -13.62 6.59
N ALA A 30 -5.96 -13.55 7.71
CA ALA A 30 -6.27 -14.34 8.90
C ALA A 30 -7.72 -14.13 9.41
N ILE A 31 -8.30 -12.94 9.24
CA ILE A 31 -9.70 -12.67 9.60
C ILE A 31 -10.67 -13.18 8.52
N PHE A 32 -10.31 -13.02 7.24
CA PHE A 32 -11.17 -13.30 6.09
C PHE A 32 -11.32 -14.80 5.81
N ASP A 33 -10.20 -15.49 5.62
CA ASP A 33 -10.15 -16.90 5.20
C ASP A 33 -9.31 -17.77 6.15
N ARG A 34 -8.96 -17.23 7.33
CA ARG A 34 -8.14 -17.91 8.33
C ARG A 34 -6.77 -18.34 7.81
N PHE A 35 -6.23 -17.60 6.83
CA PHE A 35 -4.87 -17.83 6.35
C PHE A 35 -3.85 -17.72 7.50
N LYS A 36 -3.16 -18.82 7.77
CA LYS A 36 -2.06 -18.88 8.74
C LYS A 36 -0.78 -18.32 8.12
N SER A 37 -0.10 -17.45 8.86
CA SER A 37 1.15 -16.82 8.42
C SER A 37 2.10 -16.62 9.59
N GLU A 38 3.33 -16.19 9.32
CA GLU A 38 4.29 -15.76 10.34
C GLU A 38 3.77 -14.58 11.20
N TYR A 39 2.86 -13.76 10.66
CA TYR A 39 2.26 -12.62 11.34
C TYR A 39 1.10 -13.01 12.25
N VAL A 40 0.38 -14.07 11.89
CA VAL A 40 -0.77 -14.60 12.64
C VAL A 40 -0.72 -16.14 12.60
N PRO A 41 0.07 -16.76 13.51
CA PRO A 41 0.22 -18.22 13.55
C PRO A 41 -1.05 -18.95 13.98
N GLU A 42 -1.92 -18.28 14.73
CA GLU A 42 -3.21 -18.77 15.19
C GLU A 42 -4.31 -17.80 14.75
N PRO A 43 -4.86 -17.99 13.54
CA PRO A 43 -5.94 -17.16 13.02
C PRO A 43 -7.18 -17.24 13.92
N PRO A 44 -7.90 -16.12 14.12
CA PRO A 44 -9.11 -16.11 14.92
C PRO A 44 -10.17 -17.07 14.35
N PRO A 45 -11.19 -17.44 15.16
CA PRO A 45 -12.35 -18.16 14.65
C PRO A 45 -13.00 -17.42 13.48
N SER A 46 -13.56 -18.18 12.53
CA SER A 46 -14.27 -17.58 11.41
C SER A 46 -15.45 -16.74 11.92
N LEU A 47 -15.58 -15.53 11.38
CA LEU A 47 -16.79 -14.72 11.58
C LEU A 47 -17.94 -15.15 10.67
N LEU A 48 -17.67 -16.03 9.70
CA LEU A 48 -18.66 -16.54 8.76
C LEU A 48 -19.62 -17.51 9.46
N LYS A 49 -20.90 -17.38 9.15
CA LYS A 49 -21.92 -18.33 9.60
C LYS A 49 -21.83 -19.60 8.77
N GLN A 50 -22.30 -20.71 9.33
CA GLN A 50 -22.34 -22.00 8.64
C GLN A 50 -23.07 -21.89 7.29
N GLY A 51 -22.43 -22.38 6.22
CA GLY A 51 -22.95 -22.31 4.85
C GLY A 51 -22.52 -21.08 4.04
N GLN A 52 -21.85 -20.09 4.64
CA GLN A 52 -21.20 -19.02 3.87
C GLN A 52 -19.87 -19.52 3.30
N VAL A 53 -19.75 -19.48 1.98
CA VAL A 53 -18.50 -19.77 1.27
C VAL A 53 -17.91 -18.46 0.80
N VAL A 54 -16.61 -18.30 1.03
CA VAL A 54 -15.85 -17.13 0.63
C VAL A 54 -14.62 -17.64 -0.10
N PHE A 55 -14.38 -17.10 -1.29
CA PHE A 55 -13.23 -17.43 -2.12
C PHE A 55 -12.25 -16.26 -2.11
N TYR A 56 -10.96 -16.59 -2.18
CA TYR A 56 -9.88 -15.64 -2.38
C TYR A 56 -9.02 -16.16 -3.53
N ASP A 57 -9.48 -15.87 -4.74
CA ASP A 57 -8.78 -16.28 -5.95
C ASP A 57 -7.71 -15.23 -6.27
N VAL A 58 -6.48 -15.71 -6.38
CA VAL A 58 -5.30 -14.92 -6.75
C VAL A 58 -4.95 -15.17 -8.19
N GLU A 59 -4.14 -14.30 -8.77
CA GLU A 59 -3.72 -14.43 -10.18
C GLU A 59 -4.89 -14.33 -11.16
N GLU A 60 -6.00 -13.75 -10.73
CA GLU A 60 -7.14 -13.41 -11.57
C GLU A 60 -7.14 -11.91 -11.86
N ARG A 61 -7.38 -11.55 -13.12
CA ARG A 61 -7.44 -10.17 -13.57
C ARG A 61 -8.80 -9.89 -14.19
N VAL A 62 -9.55 -8.98 -13.58
CA VAL A 62 -10.79 -8.46 -14.19
C VAL A 62 -10.45 -7.68 -15.46
N THR A 63 -11.06 -8.06 -16.57
CA THR A 63 -10.89 -7.44 -17.88
C THR A 63 -12.12 -6.66 -18.32
N ASN A 64 -13.30 -7.05 -17.83
CA ASN A 64 -14.55 -6.36 -18.14
C ASN A 64 -15.56 -6.40 -17.00
N VAL A 65 -16.37 -5.34 -16.89
CA VAL A 65 -17.57 -5.30 -16.04
C VAL A 65 -18.69 -4.67 -16.84
N SER A 66 -19.83 -5.35 -16.93
CA SER A 66 -20.99 -4.85 -17.68
C SER A 66 -22.29 -5.07 -16.91
N TYR A 67 -23.30 -4.27 -17.24
CA TYR A 67 -24.64 -4.40 -16.70
C TYR A 67 -25.66 -4.34 -17.83
N ASN A 68 -26.57 -5.30 -17.85
CA ASN A 68 -27.74 -5.32 -18.71
C ASN A 68 -29.00 -5.50 -17.84
N LYS A 69 -30.08 -4.80 -18.17
CA LYS A 69 -31.32 -4.85 -17.36
C LYS A 69 -31.95 -6.24 -17.31
N GLU A 70 -31.83 -7.03 -18.38
CA GLU A 70 -32.38 -8.38 -18.50
C GLU A 70 -31.42 -9.45 -17.96
N ALA A 71 -30.11 -9.30 -18.24
CA ALA A 71 -29.10 -10.30 -17.87
C ALA A 71 -28.38 -10.03 -16.53
N GLY A 72 -28.56 -8.85 -15.93
CA GLY A 72 -27.90 -8.45 -14.69
C GLY A 72 -26.45 -7.98 -14.88
N LEU A 73 -25.66 -8.06 -13.81
CA LEU A 73 -24.24 -7.76 -13.83
C LEU A 73 -23.44 -8.95 -14.36
N SER A 74 -22.40 -8.66 -15.13
CA SER A 74 -21.40 -9.63 -15.56
C SER A 74 -20.00 -9.08 -15.32
N VAL A 75 -19.13 -9.93 -14.78
CA VAL A 75 -17.71 -9.65 -14.58
C VAL A 75 -16.92 -10.67 -15.38
N THR A 76 -16.13 -10.21 -16.34
CA THR A 76 -15.19 -11.05 -17.07
C THR A 76 -13.82 -10.90 -16.43
N TYR A 77 -13.17 -12.03 -16.17
CA TYR A 77 -11.82 -12.08 -15.65
C TYR A 77 -11.02 -13.15 -16.37
N GLU A 78 -9.70 -13.00 -16.31
CA GLU A 78 -8.77 -13.98 -16.86
C GLU A 78 -7.72 -14.41 -15.84
N GLY A 79 -7.32 -15.67 -15.94
CA GLY A 79 -6.22 -16.20 -15.15
C GLY A 79 -4.89 -15.73 -15.75
N VAL A 80 -4.12 -14.98 -14.97
CA VAL A 80 -2.85 -14.36 -15.40
C VAL A 80 -1.83 -15.40 -15.86
N GLN A 81 -1.86 -16.60 -15.29
CA GLN A 81 -0.96 -17.71 -15.66
C GLN A 81 -1.61 -18.73 -16.61
N THR A 82 -2.92 -18.92 -16.53
CA THR A 82 -3.65 -19.98 -17.22
C THR A 82 -4.27 -19.52 -18.54
N GLU A 83 -4.35 -18.21 -18.78
CA GLU A 83 -5.06 -17.58 -19.91
C GLU A 83 -6.53 -18.02 -20.02
N THR A 84 -7.09 -18.57 -18.95
CA THR A 84 -8.51 -18.91 -18.87
C THR A 84 -9.32 -17.62 -18.88
N ASN A 85 -10.44 -17.60 -19.61
CA ASN A 85 -11.36 -16.47 -19.63
C ASN A 85 -12.71 -16.94 -19.10
N GLU A 86 -13.14 -16.36 -17.98
CA GLU A 86 -14.35 -16.76 -17.28
C GLU A 86 -15.26 -15.56 -17.00
N VAL A 87 -16.54 -15.84 -16.75
CA VAL A 87 -17.56 -14.83 -16.50
C VAL A 87 -18.34 -15.17 -15.24
N LEU A 88 -18.41 -14.21 -14.31
CA LEU A 88 -19.26 -14.27 -13.13
C LEU A 88 -20.51 -13.41 -13.33
N HIS A 89 -21.61 -13.81 -12.67
CA HIS A 89 -22.86 -13.07 -12.62
C HIS A 89 -23.22 -12.66 -11.18
N PRO A 90 -22.49 -11.72 -10.57
CA PRO A 90 -22.74 -11.30 -9.19
C PRO A 90 -23.95 -10.37 -9.08
N ASN A 91 -24.48 -10.19 -7.87
CA ASN A 91 -25.48 -9.14 -7.61
C ASN A 91 -24.85 -7.79 -7.22
N LEU A 92 -23.60 -7.80 -6.77
CA LEU A 92 -22.84 -6.61 -6.37
C LEU A 92 -21.36 -6.81 -6.72
N VAL A 93 -20.74 -5.75 -7.24
CA VAL A 93 -19.29 -5.70 -7.48
C VAL A 93 -18.72 -4.54 -6.68
N ILE A 94 -17.67 -4.81 -5.90
CA ILE A 94 -16.89 -3.79 -5.21
C ILE A 94 -15.56 -3.65 -5.97
N ALA A 95 -15.40 -2.54 -6.70
CA ALA A 95 -14.18 -2.25 -7.44
C ALA A 95 -13.08 -1.74 -6.48
N ALA A 96 -12.23 -2.66 -6.02
CA ALA A 96 -11.09 -2.39 -5.15
C ALA A 96 -9.74 -2.62 -5.84
N ASP A 97 -9.69 -2.46 -7.17
CA ASP A 97 -8.56 -2.71 -8.09
C ASP A 97 -7.58 -1.53 -8.22
N GLY A 98 -7.59 -0.61 -7.25
CA GLY A 98 -6.51 0.36 -7.02
C GLY A 98 -6.40 1.54 -8.00
N ALA A 99 -5.23 2.18 -8.00
CA ALA A 99 -4.99 3.39 -8.80
C ALA A 99 -5.06 3.14 -10.31
N GLY A 100 -4.73 1.93 -10.77
CA GLY A 100 -4.83 1.49 -12.17
C GLY A 100 -6.17 0.83 -12.54
N SER A 101 -7.19 0.94 -11.70
CA SER A 101 -8.48 0.25 -11.81
C SER A 101 -9.03 0.15 -13.25
N VAL A 102 -9.14 -1.09 -13.74
CA VAL A 102 -9.79 -1.42 -15.01
C VAL A 102 -11.28 -1.13 -14.90
N THR A 103 -11.89 -1.49 -13.77
CA THR A 103 -13.32 -1.31 -13.55
C THR A 103 -13.71 0.17 -13.61
N ARG A 104 -12.92 1.05 -12.97
CA ARG A 104 -13.15 2.50 -13.01
C ARG A 104 -13.01 3.05 -14.43
N ASN A 105 -12.06 2.56 -15.22
CA ASN A 105 -11.89 3.00 -16.61
C ASN A 105 -13.06 2.56 -17.50
N ILE A 106 -13.67 1.41 -17.24
CA ILE A 106 -14.86 0.95 -17.98
C ILE A 106 -16.08 1.81 -17.63
N VAL A 107 -16.31 2.06 -16.34
CA VAL A 107 -17.47 2.82 -15.86
C VAL A 107 -17.33 4.32 -16.18
N PHE A 108 -16.10 4.86 -16.15
CA PHE A 108 -15.81 6.26 -16.40
C PHE A 108 -14.70 6.43 -17.46
N PRO A 109 -14.96 6.12 -18.75
CA PRO A 109 -13.92 6.06 -19.79
C PRO A 109 -13.24 7.41 -20.07
N ASN A 110 -13.91 8.51 -19.76
CA ASN A 110 -13.40 9.86 -19.93
C ASN A 110 -12.64 10.38 -18.71
N LEU A 111 -12.64 9.67 -17.58
CA LEU A 111 -11.89 10.06 -16.39
C LEU A 111 -10.39 9.84 -16.64
N LYS A 112 -9.59 10.88 -16.48
CA LYS A 112 -8.13 10.82 -16.64
C LYS A 112 -7.44 11.15 -15.32
N THR A 113 -6.47 10.33 -14.94
CA THR A 113 -5.56 10.64 -13.83
C THR A 113 -4.56 11.68 -14.31
N GLN A 114 -4.52 12.84 -13.64
CA GLN A 114 -3.56 13.89 -13.95
C GLN A 114 -2.28 13.67 -13.14
N TYR A 115 -1.14 13.90 -13.77
CA TYR A 115 0.14 13.92 -13.08
C TYR A 115 0.16 15.06 -12.05
N ALA A 116 0.56 14.75 -10.82
CA ALA A 116 0.48 15.68 -9.70
C ALA A 116 1.62 16.73 -9.66
N GLY A 117 2.59 16.65 -10.58
CA GLY A 117 3.71 17.62 -10.67
C GLY A 117 4.94 17.26 -9.83
N PHE A 118 5.01 16.04 -9.29
CA PHE A 118 6.16 15.58 -8.51
C PHE A 118 6.40 14.08 -8.67
N LEU A 119 7.63 13.66 -8.39
CA LEU A 119 8.03 12.26 -8.23
C LEU A 119 8.23 11.96 -6.75
N THR A 120 8.09 10.68 -6.41
CA THR A 120 8.30 10.21 -5.04
C THR A 120 9.32 9.10 -5.02
N TRP A 121 10.46 9.36 -4.39
CA TRP A 121 11.46 8.34 -4.07
C TRP A 121 11.13 7.72 -2.72
N ARG A 122 11.22 6.40 -2.61
CA ARG A 122 10.92 5.69 -1.37
C ARG A 122 12.01 4.69 -1.05
N GLY A 123 12.54 4.80 0.16
CA GLY A 123 13.56 3.91 0.70
C GLY A 123 13.09 3.26 2.00
N ILE A 124 13.59 2.05 2.24
CA ILE A 124 13.44 1.34 3.51
C ILE A 124 14.82 0.89 3.97
N VAL A 125 15.13 1.11 5.23
CA VAL A 125 16.41 0.73 5.84
C VAL A 125 16.14 0.01 7.17
N PRO A 126 16.79 -1.14 7.44
CA PRO A 126 16.73 -1.75 8.76
C PRO A 126 17.17 -0.78 9.86
N GLU A 127 16.43 -0.71 10.98
CA GLU A 127 16.78 0.16 12.10
C GLU A 127 18.21 -0.10 12.60
N SER A 128 18.63 -1.38 12.60
CA SER A 128 19.97 -1.81 12.97
C SER A 128 21.09 -1.26 12.08
N ALA A 129 20.77 -0.83 10.86
CA ALA A 129 21.71 -0.21 9.93
C ALA A 129 21.72 1.33 10.04
N VAL A 130 20.86 1.92 10.87
CA VAL A 130 20.80 3.36 11.11
C VAL A 130 21.53 3.70 12.41
N SER A 131 22.19 4.86 12.46
CA SER A 131 22.91 5.27 13.67
C SER A 131 21.96 5.42 14.87
N LYS A 132 22.44 5.06 16.06
CA LYS A 132 21.66 5.20 17.31
C LYS A 132 21.19 6.63 17.55
N GLU A 133 21.97 7.62 17.15
CA GLU A 133 21.62 9.03 17.24
C GLU A 133 20.36 9.36 16.41
N ILE A 134 20.32 8.93 15.15
CA ILE A 134 19.16 9.13 14.27
C ILE A 134 17.94 8.36 14.78
N ILE A 135 18.12 7.12 15.25
CA ILE A 135 17.02 6.32 15.79
C ILE A 135 16.42 6.96 17.06
N ASN A 136 17.27 7.44 17.97
CA ASN A 136 16.82 8.16 19.16
C ASN A 136 16.07 9.44 18.78
N PHE A 137 16.51 10.12 17.72
CA PHE A 137 15.81 11.30 17.20
C PHE A 137 14.45 10.97 16.55
N LEU A 138 14.33 9.82 15.89
CA LEU A 138 13.09 9.36 15.22
C LEU A 138 12.10 8.67 16.17
N PHE A 139 12.52 8.27 17.37
CA PHE A 139 11.65 7.53 18.28
C PHE A 139 10.39 8.34 18.65
N ASP A 140 9.21 7.74 18.47
CA ASP A 140 7.88 8.37 18.63
C ASP A 140 7.69 9.69 17.88
N ARG A 141 8.43 9.86 16.77
CA ARG A 141 8.40 11.05 15.93
C ARG A 141 8.39 10.65 14.47
N TYR A 142 7.87 11.56 13.65
CA TYR A 142 8.23 11.60 12.23
C TYR A 142 8.87 12.96 11.97
N ILE A 143 9.79 12.97 11.01
CA ILE A 143 10.41 14.18 10.51
C ILE A 143 9.68 14.57 9.25
N ARG A 144 9.35 15.85 9.12
CA ARG A 144 9.08 16.47 7.84
C ARG A 144 10.12 17.57 7.61
N TYR A 145 10.98 17.34 6.64
CA TYR A 145 11.95 18.32 6.19
C TYR A 145 11.44 18.93 4.89
N HIS A 146 11.36 20.25 4.79
CA HIS A 146 11.05 20.91 3.53
C HIS A 146 12.26 21.71 3.02
N ALA A 147 12.38 21.75 1.70
CA ALA A 147 13.23 22.63 0.94
C ALA A 147 12.41 23.24 -0.21
N ASP A 148 13.01 24.14 -0.99
CA ASP A 148 12.28 24.95 -1.98
C ASP A 148 11.50 24.14 -3.02
N ARG A 149 12.02 22.96 -3.43
CA ARG A 149 11.38 22.10 -4.44
C ARG A 149 10.94 20.74 -3.94
N TYR A 150 11.32 20.36 -2.73
CA TYR A 150 11.11 19.01 -2.25
C TYR A 150 10.81 18.97 -0.76
N TYR A 151 10.19 17.88 -0.33
CA TYR A 151 10.13 17.58 1.09
C TYR A 151 10.38 16.09 1.34
N ILE A 152 10.93 15.80 2.52
CA ILE A 152 11.30 14.47 2.94
C ILE A 152 10.54 14.14 4.21
N VAL A 153 9.96 12.94 4.23
CA VAL A 153 9.30 12.37 5.39
C VAL A 153 10.10 11.16 5.86
N VAL A 154 10.48 11.14 7.13
CA VAL A 154 11.23 10.02 7.74
C VAL A 154 10.53 9.56 9.01
N TYR A 155 10.33 8.26 9.15
CA TYR A 155 9.66 7.66 10.32
C TYR A 155 9.97 6.17 10.47
N LEU A 156 9.72 5.63 11.66
CA LEU A 156 9.86 4.20 11.93
C LEU A 156 8.54 3.46 11.67
N ILE A 157 8.64 2.26 11.09
CA ILE A 157 7.54 1.31 10.94
C ILE A 157 7.92 -0.04 11.53
N PRO A 158 6.95 -0.93 11.80
CA PRO A 158 7.28 -2.30 12.18
C PRO A 158 8.16 -2.97 11.12
N GLY A 159 9.12 -3.80 11.57
CA GLY A 159 10.00 -4.56 10.68
C GLY A 159 9.28 -5.71 9.99
N ASP A 160 10.05 -6.62 9.40
CA ASP A 160 9.51 -7.69 8.55
C ASP A 160 8.37 -8.45 9.21
N ASN A 161 8.52 -8.95 10.43
CA ASN A 161 7.48 -9.75 11.10
C ASN A 161 6.43 -8.92 11.86
N GLY A 162 6.34 -7.62 11.57
CA GLY A 162 5.51 -6.70 12.32
C GLY A 162 6.06 -6.38 13.71
N SER A 163 7.33 -6.69 13.97
CA SER A 163 8.00 -6.36 15.24
C SER A 163 8.13 -4.86 15.41
N ILE A 164 7.86 -4.38 16.63
CA ILE A 164 8.04 -2.99 17.06
C ILE A 164 9.18 -2.85 18.07
N LYS A 165 9.93 -3.92 18.32
CA LYS A 165 11.06 -3.89 19.26
C LYS A 165 12.19 -3.02 18.69
N PRO A 166 12.87 -2.20 19.52
CA PRO A 166 14.06 -1.49 19.09
C PRO A 166 15.10 -2.42 18.47
N GLY A 167 15.67 -2.01 17.34
CA GLY A 167 16.62 -2.79 16.53
C GLY A 167 15.98 -3.73 15.50
N GLU A 168 14.67 -4.00 15.61
CA GLU A 168 13.93 -4.88 14.70
C GLU A 168 12.94 -4.12 13.80
N ARG A 169 12.91 -2.78 13.85
CA ARG A 169 12.02 -1.95 13.02
C ARG A 169 12.69 -1.56 11.71
N HIS A 170 11.95 -0.88 10.84
CA HIS A 170 12.50 -0.24 9.65
C HIS A 170 12.33 1.29 9.71
N ALA A 171 13.33 2.02 9.24
CA ALA A 171 13.21 3.43 8.91
C ALA A 171 12.73 3.57 7.46
N ILE A 172 11.65 4.32 7.27
CA ILE A 172 11.15 4.71 5.95
C ILE A 172 11.62 6.11 5.66
N LEU A 173 12.11 6.31 4.43
CA LEU A 173 12.34 7.62 3.85
C LEU A 173 11.43 7.77 2.63
N VAL A 174 10.71 8.88 2.58
CA VAL A 174 9.91 9.28 1.42
C VAL A 174 10.34 10.67 1.00
N TRP A 175 10.86 10.82 -0.20
CA TRP A 175 11.30 12.09 -0.76
C TRP A 175 10.41 12.46 -1.94
N TYR A 176 9.67 13.54 -1.76
CA TYR A 176 8.81 14.13 -2.78
C TYR A 176 9.59 15.25 -3.46
N ASP A 177 9.89 15.10 -4.74
CA ASP A 177 10.62 16.11 -5.53
C ASP A 177 9.74 16.64 -6.65
N THR A 178 9.57 17.96 -6.70
CA THR A 178 8.82 18.62 -7.76
C THR A 178 9.52 18.35 -9.08
N CYS A 179 8.80 17.74 -10.02
CA CYS A 179 9.34 17.34 -11.30
C CYS A 179 8.32 17.67 -12.38
N HIS A 180 8.76 18.36 -13.43
CA HIS A 180 7.87 18.68 -14.53
C HIS A 180 7.61 17.43 -15.37
N LYS A 181 6.38 17.28 -15.88
CA LYS A 181 5.94 16.09 -16.65
C LYS A 181 6.79 15.77 -17.90
N ASP A 182 7.51 16.78 -18.41
CA ASP A 182 8.37 16.67 -19.59
C ASP A 182 9.86 16.58 -19.22
N SER A 183 10.17 16.43 -17.93
CA SER A 183 11.55 16.26 -17.45
C SER A 183 12.11 14.90 -17.88
N PRO A 184 13.37 14.83 -18.36
CA PRO A 184 14.02 13.55 -18.64
C PRO A 184 14.18 12.67 -17.39
N GLU A 185 14.13 13.26 -16.19
CA GLU A 185 14.25 12.58 -14.90
C GLU A 185 13.03 11.68 -14.57
N ILE A 186 11.93 11.78 -15.32
CA ILE A 186 10.72 10.94 -15.11
C ILE A 186 10.94 9.48 -15.50
N PHE A 187 11.92 9.17 -16.34
CA PHE A 187 12.15 7.82 -16.86
C PHE A 187 13.26 7.04 -16.13
N LEU A 188 13.75 7.54 -14.99
CA LEU A 188 14.69 6.85 -14.09
C LEU A 188 13.96 5.94 -13.11
#